data_AF-A0A8I5ZUI9-F1
#
_entry.id   AF-A0A8I5ZUI9-F1
#
_cell.length_a   1.000
_cell.length_b   1.000
_cell.length_c   1.000
_cell.angle_alpha   90.00
_cell.angle_beta   90.00
_cell.angle_gamma   90.00
#
_symmetry.space_group_name_H-M   'P 1'
#
loop_
_entity.id
_entity.type
_entity.pdbx_description
1 polymer ?
#
loop_
_entity_poly.entity_id
_entity_poly.type
_entity_poly.pdbx_seq_one_letter_code
_entity_poly.pdbx_strand_id
1 'polypeptide(L)'
;MAGSVPWAASRRLWGSMLSACRSFSLGVPLLARVRLTLPPPRVIDRWNEKRALFGVYDNIGILGDFEKHPKELIKGPVWLRGWRGNELQRCIRKKKMVGNRMFTEDLHNLNKRISYLYKHFNRHGKYKVSYNSDWPGTYYVAGAKFVFRTSCLHLLMLGFQTGFSL
;
A
#
# COMPACT_ATOMS: atom_id res chain seq x y z
N MET A 1 90.02 20.96 9.10
CA MET A 1 89.55 22.09 8.29
C MET A 1 88.16 21.74 7.78
N ALA A 2 87.11 22.31 8.39
CA ALA A 2 85.73 22.02 8.05
C ALA A 2 85.32 22.88 6.85
N GLY A 3 85.06 22.24 5.71
CA GLY A 3 84.51 22.87 4.52
C GLY A 3 83.00 23.05 4.66
N SER A 4 82.55 24.29 4.60
CA SER A 4 81.16 24.71 4.57
C SER A 4 80.56 24.46 3.18
N VAL A 5 79.56 23.58 3.10
CA VAL A 5 78.79 23.32 1.88
C VAL A 5 77.64 24.34 1.76
N PRO A 6 77.38 24.96 0.59
CA PRO A 6 76.48 26.10 0.47
C PRO A 6 74.99 25.74 0.56
N TRP A 7 74.25 26.70 1.12
CA TRP A 7 72.82 26.76 1.41
C TRP A 7 71.90 26.84 0.15
N ALA A 8 72.14 26.01 -0.86
CA ALA A 8 71.46 26.13 -2.16
C ALA A 8 70.71 24.87 -2.63
N ALA A 9 70.33 23.95 -1.73
CA ALA A 9 69.61 22.74 -2.09
C ALA A 9 68.27 22.52 -1.34
N SER A 10 67.79 23.47 -0.54
CA SER A 10 66.53 23.29 0.22
C SER A 10 65.29 23.89 -0.46
N ARG A 11 65.37 24.27 -1.74
CA ARG A 11 64.27 24.94 -2.46
C ARG A 11 63.72 24.16 -3.68
N ARG A 12 63.90 22.84 -3.73
CA ARG A 12 63.33 22.01 -4.82
C ARG A 12 62.58 20.76 -4.37
N LEU A 13 62.13 20.69 -3.11
CA LEU A 13 61.28 19.59 -2.63
C LEU A 13 59.99 20.05 -1.93
N TRP A 14 59.55 21.29 -2.20
CA TRP A 14 58.20 21.76 -1.86
C TRP A 14 57.35 22.08 -3.10
N GLY A 15 57.76 21.62 -4.28
CA GLY A 15 56.95 21.73 -5.49
C GLY A 15 55.92 20.60 -5.66
N SER A 16 56.10 19.47 -4.96
CA SER A 16 55.32 18.25 -5.21
C SER A 16 54.35 17.86 -4.09
N MET A 17 54.06 18.75 -3.14
CA MET A 17 53.03 18.53 -2.11
C MET A 17 51.76 19.37 -2.29
N LEU A 18 51.67 20.18 -3.35
CA LEU A 18 50.48 20.98 -3.66
C LEU A 18 49.60 20.39 -4.78
N SER A 19 49.98 19.25 -5.37
CA SER A 19 49.17 18.55 -6.40
C SER A 19 48.42 17.32 -5.88
N ALA A 20 48.25 17.19 -4.56
CA ALA A 20 47.37 16.18 -3.95
C ALA A 20 46.18 16.80 -3.19
N CYS A 21 45.94 18.11 -3.34
CA CYS A 21 44.64 18.66 -3.07
C CYS A 21 43.71 18.19 -4.18
N ARG A 22 43.13 16.99 -4.01
CA ARG A 22 41.89 16.62 -4.71
C ARG A 22 41.02 17.86 -4.65
N SER A 23 40.74 18.45 -5.80
CA SER A 23 39.72 19.47 -5.89
C SER A 23 38.47 18.79 -5.36
N PHE A 24 38.11 19.06 -4.11
CA PHE A 24 36.72 18.94 -3.70
C PHE A 24 36.04 19.99 -4.57
N SER A 25 35.70 19.59 -5.80
CA SER A 25 34.57 20.17 -6.47
C SER A 25 33.48 20.02 -5.43
N LEU A 26 33.17 21.13 -4.75
CA LEU A 26 31.88 21.35 -4.15
C LEU A 26 30.93 21.27 -5.34
N GLY A 27 30.66 20.04 -5.79
CA GLY A 27 29.69 19.72 -6.79
C GLY A 27 28.42 20.19 -6.13
N VAL A 28 28.02 21.40 -6.48
CA VAL A 28 26.76 22.01 -6.05
C VAL A 28 25.75 20.89 -6.22
N PRO A 29 25.21 20.32 -5.13
CA PRO A 29 24.38 19.14 -5.23
C PRO A 29 23.11 19.59 -5.92
N LEU A 30 23.09 19.40 -7.23
CA LEU A 30 21.92 19.21 -8.06
C LEU A 30 20.74 20.11 -7.65
N LEU A 31 20.91 21.44 -7.79
CA LEU A 31 19.77 22.36 -7.92
C LEU A 31 18.81 21.91 -9.04
N ALA A 32 19.21 20.98 -9.90
CA ALA A 32 18.38 20.40 -10.96
C ALA A 32 17.18 19.57 -10.48
N ARG A 33 17.05 19.18 -9.19
CA ARG A 33 15.88 18.40 -8.71
C ARG A 33 14.75 19.25 -8.10
N VAL A 34 15.03 20.51 -7.77
CA VAL A 34 14.04 21.42 -7.21
C VAL A 34 13.69 22.43 -8.28
N ARG A 35 12.41 22.56 -8.63
CA ARG A 35 11.99 23.62 -9.55
C ARG A 35 12.33 24.97 -8.90
N LEU A 36 13.16 25.75 -9.58
CA LEU A 36 13.61 27.07 -9.13
C LEU A 36 12.51 28.13 -9.23
N THR A 37 11.46 27.86 -10.00
CA THR A 37 10.28 28.74 -10.14
C THR A 37 9.12 28.23 -9.31
N LEU A 38 8.40 29.16 -8.69
CA LEU A 38 7.14 28.86 -8.03
C LEU A 38 6.15 28.30 -9.06
N PRO A 39 5.41 27.22 -8.75
CA PRO A 39 4.34 26.78 -9.62
C PRO A 39 3.28 27.88 -9.71
N PRO A 40 2.61 28.02 -10.87
CA PRO A 40 1.53 28.99 -11.00
C PRO A 40 0.42 28.70 -9.97
N PRO A 41 -0.25 29.74 -9.45
CA PRO A 41 -1.34 29.56 -8.50
C PRO A 41 -2.45 28.73 -9.14
N ARG A 42 -2.86 27.65 -8.46
CA ARG A 42 -3.96 26.81 -8.92
C ARG A 42 -5.28 27.44 -8.48
N VAL A 43 -5.93 28.15 -9.39
CA VAL A 43 -7.31 28.60 -9.19
C VAL A 43 -8.22 27.39 -9.22
N ILE A 44 -8.97 27.18 -8.14
CA ILE A 44 -9.92 26.07 -8.00
C ILE A 44 -11.28 26.65 -7.69
N ASP A 45 -12.24 26.48 -8.60
CA ASP A 45 -13.62 26.83 -8.32
C ASP A 45 -14.24 25.86 -7.29
N ARG A 46 -14.75 26.45 -6.20
CA ARG A 46 -15.40 25.74 -5.09
C ARG A 46 -16.84 25.38 -5.41
N TRP A 47 -17.50 26.11 -6.31
CA TRP A 47 -18.92 25.98 -6.65
C TRP A 47 -19.16 25.32 -8.01
N ASN A 48 -18.23 24.50 -8.46
CA ASN A 48 -18.43 23.61 -9.60
C ASN A 48 -19.65 22.71 -9.38
N GLU A 49 -20.41 22.42 -10.44
CA GLU A 49 -21.61 21.57 -10.41
C GLU A 49 -21.36 20.22 -9.70
N LYS A 50 -20.24 19.56 -10.00
CA LYS A 50 -19.85 18.28 -9.38
C LYS A 50 -19.66 18.37 -7.87
N ARG A 51 -19.24 19.53 -7.34
CA ARG A 51 -19.05 19.76 -5.90
C ARG A 51 -20.34 20.22 -5.25
N ALA A 52 -21.08 21.11 -5.91
CA ALA A 52 -22.36 21.60 -5.44
C ALA A 52 -23.40 20.48 -5.31
N LEU A 53 -23.42 19.53 -6.25
CA LEU A 53 -24.35 18.40 -6.27
C LEU A 53 -23.79 17.10 -5.66
N PHE A 54 -22.64 17.16 -4.98
CA PHE A 54 -22.05 15.96 -4.38
C PHE A 54 -22.88 15.47 -3.18
N GLY A 55 -23.27 14.20 -3.17
CA GLY A 55 -23.97 13.55 -2.04
C GLY A 55 -25.48 13.77 -1.98
N VAL A 56 -26.08 14.46 -2.95
CA VAL A 56 -27.52 14.80 -2.97
C VAL A 56 -28.43 13.57 -2.83
N TYR A 57 -28.07 12.44 -3.45
CA TYR A 57 -28.91 11.23 -3.50
C TYR A 57 -28.40 10.07 -2.62
N ASP A 58 -27.54 10.33 -1.62
CA ASP A 58 -26.94 9.26 -0.81
C ASP A 58 -27.95 8.57 0.13
N ASN A 59 -28.98 9.30 0.57
CA ASN A 59 -30.02 8.80 1.50
C ASN A 59 -31.30 8.34 0.79
N ILE A 60 -31.26 8.11 -0.53
CA ILE A 60 -32.43 7.74 -1.33
C ILE A 60 -33.15 6.48 -0.80
N GLY A 61 -32.43 5.56 -0.16
CA GLY A 61 -33.04 4.35 0.39
C GLY A 61 -34.00 4.64 1.54
N ILE A 62 -33.63 5.54 2.46
CA ILE A 62 -34.44 5.86 3.64
C ILE A 62 -35.60 6.80 3.27
N LEU A 63 -35.37 7.71 2.32
CA LEU A 63 -36.36 8.72 1.91
C LEU A 63 -37.25 8.28 0.73
N GLY A 64 -36.92 7.18 0.07
CA GLY A 64 -37.60 6.67 -1.12
C GLY A 64 -38.04 5.22 -0.97
N ASP A 65 -38.63 4.88 0.18
CA ASP A 65 -39.30 3.60 0.46
C ASP A 65 -38.46 2.36 0.12
N PHE A 66 -37.13 2.46 0.23
CA PHE A 66 -36.17 1.40 -0.09
C PHE A 66 -36.24 0.84 -1.52
N GLU A 67 -36.77 1.58 -2.49
CA GLU A 67 -36.82 1.15 -3.90
C GLU A 67 -35.42 0.87 -4.49
N LYS A 68 -34.43 1.67 -4.07
CA LYS A 68 -33.03 1.58 -4.52
C LYS A 68 -32.07 1.65 -3.36
N HIS A 69 -31.07 0.79 -3.38
CA HIS A 69 -29.99 0.82 -2.39
C HIS A 69 -28.82 1.70 -2.88
N PRO A 70 -28.24 2.60 -2.05
CA PRO A 70 -27.16 3.52 -2.47
C PRO A 70 -25.94 2.86 -3.14
N LYS A 71 -25.68 1.59 -2.81
CA LYS A 71 -24.66 0.73 -3.47
C LYS A 71 -24.78 0.66 -5.00
N GLU A 72 -25.97 0.83 -5.55
CA GLU A 72 -26.27 0.76 -6.97
C GLU A 72 -25.93 2.06 -7.71
N LEU A 73 -25.97 3.20 -7.00
CA LEU A 73 -25.62 4.52 -7.53
C LEU A 73 -24.10 4.68 -7.74
N ILE A 74 -23.29 3.90 -7.02
CA ILE A 74 -21.83 3.98 -7.08
C ILE A 74 -21.33 3.52 -8.46
N LYS A 75 -20.73 4.47 -9.19
CA LYS A 75 -20.03 4.18 -10.45
C LYS A 75 -18.64 3.62 -10.15
N GLY A 76 -18.29 2.53 -10.83
CA GLY A 76 -16.99 1.90 -10.69
C GLY A 76 -16.95 0.46 -11.20
N PRO A 77 -15.81 -0.23 -10.99
CA PRO A 77 -15.66 -1.62 -11.38
C PRO A 77 -16.71 -2.50 -10.73
N VAL A 78 -17.38 -3.35 -11.53
CA VAL A 78 -18.48 -4.21 -11.06
C VAL A 78 -18.07 -5.09 -9.88
N TRP A 79 -16.80 -5.53 -9.84
CA TRP A 79 -16.28 -6.35 -8.75
C TRP A 79 -16.01 -5.58 -7.44
N LEU A 80 -16.18 -4.26 -7.41
CA LEU A 80 -16.00 -3.41 -6.21
C LEU A 80 -17.28 -2.67 -5.77
N ARG A 81 -18.35 -2.68 -6.57
CA ARG A 81 -19.59 -1.97 -6.20
C ARG A 81 -20.19 -2.58 -4.93
N GLY A 82 -20.42 -1.74 -3.92
CA GLY A 82 -21.02 -2.14 -2.64
C GLY A 82 -20.19 -3.15 -1.84
N TRP A 83 -18.88 -3.27 -2.10
CA TRP A 83 -18.03 -4.26 -1.43
C TRP A 83 -16.70 -3.65 -0.98
N ARG A 84 -16.26 -3.99 0.23
CA ARG A 84 -14.98 -3.57 0.80
C ARG A 84 -14.20 -4.79 1.28
N GLY A 85 -12.88 -4.78 1.06
CA GLY A 85 -11.99 -5.80 1.58
C GLY A 85 -10.53 -5.51 1.29
N ASN A 86 -9.66 -6.39 1.80
CA ASN A 86 -8.22 -6.25 1.64
C ASN A 86 -7.77 -6.49 0.19
N GLU A 87 -6.50 -6.22 -0.11
CA GLU A 87 -5.98 -6.38 -1.47
C GLU A 87 -6.11 -7.82 -1.99
N LEU A 88 -5.79 -8.82 -1.16
CA LEU A 88 -5.90 -10.24 -1.54
C LEU A 88 -7.34 -10.61 -1.92
N GLN A 89 -8.32 -10.21 -1.10
CA GLN A 89 -9.73 -10.42 -1.34
C GLN A 89 -10.20 -9.70 -2.61
N ARG A 90 -9.72 -8.46 -2.87
CA ARG A 90 -9.99 -7.74 -4.12
C ARG A 90 -9.47 -8.51 -5.34
N CYS A 91 -8.23 -9.00 -5.29
CA CYS A 91 -7.64 -9.76 -6.38
C CYS A 91 -8.39 -11.06 -6.64
N ILE A 92 -8.73 -11.82 -5.59
CA ILE A 92 -9.50 -13.07 -5.70
C ILE A 92 -10.89 -12.79 -6.32
N ARG A 93 -11.57 -11.74 -5.85
CA ARG A 93 -12.89 -11.36 -6.38
C ARG A 93 -12.82 -10.92 -7.84
N LYS A 94 -11.82 -10.11 -8.21
CA LYS A 94 -11.58 -9.69 -9.60
C LYS A 94 -11.32 -10.91 -10.50
N LYS A 95 -10.49 -11.87 -10.04
CA LYS A 95 -10.24 -13.13 -10.77
C LYS A 95 -11.53 -13.92 -11.00
N LYS A 96 -12.35 -14.11 -9.96
CA LYS A 96 -13.60 -14.88 -10.04
C LYS A 96 -14.64 -14.23 -10.97
N MET A 97 -14.78 -12.90 -10.92
CA MET A 97 -15.84 -12.20 -11.67
C MET A 97 -15.44 -11.84 -13.10
N VAL A 98 -14.17 -11.51 -13.33
CA VAL A 98 -13.71 -10.92 -14.59
C VAL A 98 -12.57 -11.71 -15.23
N GLY A 99 -12.01 -12.71 -14.54
CA GLY A 99 -10.86 -13.48 -15.02
C GLY A 99 -11.05 -14.08 -16.42
N ASN A 100 -12.24 -14.59 -16.74
CA ASN A 100 -12.52 -15.24 -18.02
C ASN A 100 -12.40 -14.29 -19.24
N ARG A 101 -12.55 -12.98 -19.02
CA ARG A 101 -12.50 -11.94 -20.07
C ARG A 101 -11.27 -11.02 -19.96
N MET A 102 -10.31 -11.37 -19.10
CA MET A 102 -9.06 -10.60 -18.95
C MET A 102 -8.05 -11.03 -20.01
N PHE A 103 -7.15 -10.11 -20.37
CA PHE A 103 -5.97 -10.44 -21.15
C PHE A 103 -5.09 -11.45 -20.42
N THR A 104 -4.39 -12.30 -21.18
CA THR A 104 -3.56 -13.39 -20.64
C THR A 104 -2.45 -12.85 -19.73
N GLU A 105 -1.80 -11.75 -20.11
CA GLU A 105 -0.74 -11.11 -19.32
C GLU A 105 -1.26 -10.56 -18.00
N ASP A 106 -2.40 -9.87 -18.03
CA ASP A 106 -3.05 -9.31 -16.84
C ASP A 106 -3.51 -10.41 -15.89
N LEU A 107 -4.06 -11.50 -16.42
CA LEU A 107 -4.46 -12.66 -15.65
C LEU A 107 -3.23 -13.31 -14.99
N HIS A 108 -2.15 -13.49 -15.74
CA HIS A 108 -0.89 -14.03 -15.23
C HIS A 108 -0.30 -13.15 -14.11
N ASN A 109 -0.27 -11.83 -14.30
CA ASN A 109 0.19 -10.87 -13.28
C ASN A 109 -0.70 -10.88 -12.03
N LEU A 110 -2.02 -10.97 -12.23
CA LEU A 110 -2.99 -11.06 -11.13
C LEU A 110 -2.80 -12.36 -10.33
N ASN A 111 -2.56 -13.48 -10.99
CA ASN A 111 -2.23 -14.75 -10.33
C ASN A 111 -0.94 -14.65 -9.51
N LYS A 112 0.14 -14.09 -10.09
CA LYS A 112 1.39 -13.83 -9.36
C LYS A 112 1.15 -12.98 -8.11
N ARG A 113 0.33 -11.92 -8.23
CA ARG A 113 -0.01 -11.05 -7.09
C ARG A 113 -0.79 -11.78 -6.01
N ILE A 114 -1.79 -12.60 -6.38
CA ILE A 114 -2.53 -13.45 -5.42
C ILE A 114 -1.57 -14.40 -4.69
N SER A 115 -0.72 -15.11 -5.42
CA SER A 115 0.24 -16.04 -4.83
C SER A 115 1.23 -15.35 -3.90
N TYR A 116 1.71 -14.16 -4.26
CA TYR A 116 2.57 -13.35 -3.40
C TYR A 116 1.84 -12.94 -2.11
N LEU A 117 0.66 -12.33 -2.22
CA LEU A 117 -0.10 -11.83 -1.07
C LEU A 117 -0.53 -12.96 -0.12
N TYR A 118 -0.91 -14.12 -0.67
CA TYR A 118 -1.22 -15.29 0.13
C TYR A 118 -0.01 -15.78 0.95
N LYS A 119 1.17 -15.83 0.33
CA LYS A 119 2.41 -16.17 1.05
C LYS A 119 2.77 -15.11 2.08
N HIS A 120 2.67 -13.83 1.71
CA HIS A 120 3.00 -12.72 2.59
C HIS A 120 2.12 -12.71 3.83
N PHE A 121 0.80 -12.65 3.69
CA PHE A 121 -0.11 -12.57 4.84
C PHE A 121 -0.10 -13.80 5.74
N ASN A 122 0.10 -15.00 5.19
CA ASN A 122 0.03 -16.23 5.99
C ASN A 122 1.39 -16.70 6.55
N ARG A 123 2.52 -16.28 5.97
CA ARG A 123 3.86 -16.72 6.42
C ARG A 123 4.66 -15.61 7.10
N HIS A 124 4.44 -14.36 6.68
CA HIS A 124 5.18 -13.19 7.14
C HIS A 124 4.26 -12.28 7.95
N GLY A 125 4.72 -11.84 9.11
CA GLY A 125 3.94 -10.97 9.99
C GLY A 125 4.62 -10.84 11.34
N LYS A 126 4.57 -9.63 11.91
CA LYS A 126 5.12 -9.35 13.25
C LYS A 126 4.29 -10.06 14.33
N TYR A 127 2.98 -9.97 14.21
CA TYR A 127 2.05 -10.61 15.13
C TYR A 127 1.72 -11.99 14.57
N LYS A 128 2.23 -13.02 15.22
CA LYS A 128 1.80 -14.41 15.02
C LYS A 128 1.08 -14.84 16.29
N VAL A 129 -0.06 -15.51 16.14
CA VAL A 129 -0.68 -16.19 17.27
C VAL A 129 0.20 -17.40 17.58
N SER A 130 1.12 -17.24 18.53
CA SER A 130 1.76 -18.35 19.20
C SER A 130 0.74 -18.89 20.21
N TYR A 131 0.21 -20.08 19.97
CA TYR A 131 -0.45 -20.83 21.02
C TYR A 131 0.63 -21.17 22.06
N ASN A 132 0.60 -20.52 23.22
CA ASN A 132 1.29 -21.08 24.38
C ASN A 132 0.59 -22.41 24.68
N SER A 133 1.34 -23.50 24.60
CA SER A 133 0.89 -24.86 24.91
C SER A 133 0.43 -25.05 26.35
N ASP A 134 0.59 -24.03 27.20
CA ASP A 134 0.40 -24.17 28.64
C ASP A 134 -1.06 -24.07 29.09
N TRP A 135 -2.01 -23.56 28.28
CA TRP A 135 -3.44 -23.58 28.64
C TRP A 135 -4.38 -23.55 27.43
N PRO A 136 -5.30 -24.53 27.28
CA PRO A 136 -6.37 -24.42 26.31
C PRO A 136 -7.45 -23.49 26.88
N GLY A 137 -7.65 -22.31 26.28
CA GLY A 137 -8.97 -21.67 26.32
C GLY A 137 -9.13 -20.31 27.02
N THR A 138 -8.08 -19.51 27.23
CA THR A 138 -8.27 -18.08 27.53
C THR A 138 -7.29 -17.21 26.75
N TYR A 139 -7.80 -16.32 25.90
CA TYR A 139 -7.06 -15.20 25.36
C TYR A 139 -7.45 -13.95 26.15
N TYR A 140 -6.48 -13.33 26.79
CA TYR A 140 -6.64 -12.01 27.39
C TYR A 140 -6.32 -10.96 26.33
N VAL A 141 -7.33 -10.22 25.87
CA VAL A 141 -7.12 -8.95 25.17
C VAL A 141 -7.48 -7.86 26.17
N ALA A 142 -6.49 -7.10 26.63
CA ALA A 142 -6.66 -5.88 27.42
C ALA A 142 -7.72 -5.97 28.55
N GLY A 143 -7.56 -6.92 29.48
CA GLY A 143 -8.36 -6.96 30.71
C GLY A 143 -9.81 -7.43 30.58
N ALA A 144 -10.29 -7.83 29.40
CA ALA A 144 -11.63 -8.40 29.23
C ALA A 144 -11.57 -9.92 28.95
N LYS A 145 -12.23 -10.72 29.79
CA LYS A 145 -12.45 -12.16 29.56
C LYS A 145 -13.52 -12.34 28.49
N PHE A 146 -13.15 -12.85 27.31
CA PHE A 146 -14.11 -13.31 26.29
C PHE A 146 -14.10 -14.84 26.22
N VAL A 147 -15.27 -15.45 26.44
CA VAL A 147 -15.51 -16.88 26.22
C VAL A 147 -16.18 -17.04 24.86
N PHE A 148 -15.45 -17.38 23.78
CA PHE A 148 -16.09 -17.90 22.58
C PHE A 148 -16.24 -19.42 22.68
N ARG A 149 -17.49 -19.86 22.73
CA ARG A 149 -17.90 -21.25 22.57
C ARG A 149 -17.63 -21.65 21.11
N THR A 150 -16.74 -22.61 20.90
CA THR A 150 -16.38 -23.18 19.60
C THR A 150 -17.57 -23.93 18.99
N SER A 151 -18.38 -23.24 18.19
CA SER A 151 -19.45 -23.89 17.41
C SER A 151 -19.64 -23.15 16.08
N CYS A 152 -18.63 -23.17 15.20
CA CYS A 152 -18.80 -22.68 13.83
C CYS A 152 -17.95 -23.41 12.78
N LEU A 153 -17.41 -24.59 13.10
CA LEU A 153 -16.69 -25.44 12.14
C LEU A 153 -17.55 -26.58 11.57
N HIS A 154 -18.82 -26.71 11.97
CA HIS A 154 -19.73 -27.72 11.42
C HIS A 154 -20.81 -27.18 10.47
N LEU A 155 -20.93 -25.86 10.30
CA LEU A 155 -22.00 -25.26 9.47
C LEU A 155 -21.61 -24.91 8.03
N LEU A 156 -20.34 -25.05 7.64
CA LEU A 156 -19.87 -24.71 6.28
C LEU A 156 -19.87 -25.88 5.29
N MET A 157 -20.30 -27.09 5.70
CA MET A 157 -20.35 -28.26 4.83
C MET A 157 -21.76 -28.82 4.57
N LEU A 158 -22.82 -28.24 5.14
CA LEU A 158 -24.21 -28.73 4.98
C LEU A 158 -25.20 -27.70 4.38
N GLY A 159 -24.72 -26.58 3.83
CA GLY A 159 -25.59 -25.53 3.25
C GLY A 159 -25.78 -25.60 1.73
N PHE A 160 -25.51 -26.74 1.09
CA PHE A 160 -25.58 -26.92 -0.36
C PHE A 160 -26.75 -27.84 -0.75
N GLN A 161 -27.96 -27.59 -0.24
CA GLN A 161 -29.18 -28.18 -0.81
C GLN A 161 -30.43 -27.44 -0.31
N THR A 162 -31.37 -27.26 -1.24
CA THR A 162 -32.63 -26.48 -1.17
C THR A 162 -32.40 -24.97 -1.40
N GLY A 163 -33.03 -24.31 -2.36
CA GLY A 163 -34.18 -24.69 -3.17
C GLY A 163 -35.07 -23.46 -3.30
N PHE A 164 -35.11 -22.90 -4.51
CA PHE A 164 -36.13 -21.98 -4.99
C PHE A 164 -37.55 -22.44 -4.60
N SER A 165 -38.47 -21.47 -4.45
CA SER A 165 -39.94 -21.50 -4.19
C SER A 165 -40.26 -20.93 -2.80
N LEU A 166 -41.03 -19.86 -2.59
CA LEU A 166 -41.99 -19.05 -3.36
C LEU A 166 -41.71 -17.56 -3.10
#